data_AF-A0A9D7K7P5-F1
#
_entry.id   AF-A0A9D7K7P5-F1
#
_cell.length_a   1.000
_cell.length_b   1.000
_cell.length_c   1.000
_cell.angle_alpha   90.00
_cell.angle_beta   90.00
_cell.angle_gamma   90.00
#
_symmetry.space_group_name_H-M   'P 1'
#
loop_
_entity.id
_entity.type
_entity.pdbx_description
1 polymer ?
#
loop_
_entity_poly.entity_id
_entity_poly.type
_entity_poly.pdbx_seq_one_letter_code
_entity_poly.pdbx_strand_id
1 'polypeptide(L)' 'MIGATSPFYDYFDEIVSREGIRLYSVDLTRKITPFRDLKALCKLIHIILKEKPDIVHTQTPKANLIGILAAFCV' A
#
# COMPACT_ATOMS: atom_id res chain seq x y z
N MET A 1 -8.70 0.75 9.97
CA MET A 1 -7.48 0.11 9.43
C MET A 1 -7.56 0.15 7.91
N ILE A 2 -6.43 0.38 7.23
CA ILE A 2 -6.37 0.51 5.76
C ILE A 2 -5.40 -0.54 5.25
N GLY A 3 -5.80 -1.27 4.20
CA GLY A 3 -4.96 -2.29 3.57
C GLY A 3 -4.43 -1.81 2.23
N ALA A 4 -3.16 -2.07 1.94
CA ALA A 4 -2.59 -1.92 0.60
C ALA A 4 -2.06 -3.27 0.13
N THR A 5 -2.62 -3.82 -0.95
CA THR A 5 -2.22 -5.14 -1.45
C THR A 5 -2.14 -5.17 -2.98
N SER A 6 -1.32 -6.09 -3.50
CA SER A 6 -1.27 -6.38 -4.93
C SER A 6 -2.61 -6.95 -5.39
N PRO A 7 -3.06 -6.67 -6.62
CA PRO A 7 -4.38 -7.05 -7.10
C PRO A 7 -4.49 -8.57 -7.27
N PHE A 8 -4.99 -9.24 -6.22
CA PHE A 8 -5.69 -10.50 -6.34
C PHE A 8 -7.17 -10.16 -6.24
N TYR A 9 -7.79 -9.94 -7.40
CA TYR A 9 -9.15 -9.40 -7.50
C TYR A 9 -10.22 -10.31 -6.86
N ASP A 10 -9.97 -11.63 -6.81
CA ASP A 10 -11.00 -12.60 -6.41
C ASP A 10 -11.41 -12.53 -4.93
N TYR A 11 -10.55 -12.02 -4.03
CA TYR A 11 -10.83 -11.92 -2.59
C TYR A 11 -10.97 -10.48 -2.09
N PHE A 12 -10.84 -9.49 -2.98
CA PHE A 12 -10.76 -8.09 -2.56
C PHE A 12 -12.06 -7.62 -1.92
N ASP A 13 -13.19 -7.86 -2.57
CA ASP A 13 -14.51 -7.44 -2.08
C ASP A 13 -14.93 -8.23 -0.84
N GLU A 14 -14.56 -9.51 -0.75
CA GLU A 14 -14.84 -10.35 0.41
C GLU A 14 -14.10 -9.82 1.65
N ILE A 15 -12.82 -9.47 1.53
CA ILE A 15 -12.03 -8.92 2.65
C ILE A 15 -12.56 -7.54 3.05
N VAL A 16 -12.89 -6.67 2.08
CA VAL A 16 -13.51 -5.36 2.37
C VAL A 16 -14.82 -5.54 3.15
N SER A 17 -15.68 -6.46 2.70
CA SER A 17 -16.97 -6.71 3.34
C SER A 17 -16.83 -7.39 4.71
N ARG A 18 -15.84 -8.25 4.90
CA ARG A 18 -15.64 -9.00 6.16
C ARG A 18 -14.94 -8.17 7.23
N GLU A 19 -13.89 -7.43 6.86
CA GLU A 19 -13.06 -6.67 7.79
C GLU A 19 -13.52 -5.21 7.92
N GLY A 20 -14.40 -4.73 7.03
CA GLY A 20 -14.90 -3.35 7.04
C GLY A 20 -13.81 -2.31 6.79
N ILE A 21 -12.70 -2.70 6.15
CA ILE A 21 -11.55 -1.85 5.89
C ILE A 21 -11.53 -1.31 4.46
N ARG A 22 -10.93 -0.13 4.27
CA ARG A 22 -10.61 0.36 2.92
C ARG A 22 -9.36 -0.34 2.42
N LEU A 23 -9.48 -0.98 1.28
CA LEU A 23 -8.36 -1.59 0.57
C LEU A 23 -7.97 -0.72 -0.64
N TYR A 24 -6.66 -0.50 -0.79
CA TYR A 24 -6.05 0.19 -1.92
C TYR A 24 -5.20 -0.80 -2.70
N SER A 25 -5.39 -0.87 -4.02
CA SER A 25 -4.52 -1.68 -4.88
C SER A 25 -3.17 -0.97 -5.06
N VAL A 26 -2.09 -1.59 -4.61
CA VAL A 26 -0.72 -1.09 -4.83
C VAL A 26 0.10 -2.21 -5.42
N ASP A 27 0.50 -2.05 -6.68
CA ASP A 27 1.32 -3.03 -7.40
C ASP A 27 2.75 -3.05 -6.86
N LEU A 28 2.99 -3.92 -5.87
CA LEU A 28 4.32 -4.23 -5.38
C LEU A 28 4.83 -5.48 -6.10
N THR A 29 5.60 -5.28 -7.17
CA THR A 29 6.23 -6.37 -7.92
C THR A 29 7.31 -7.07 -7.09
N ARG A 30 7.39 -8.41 -7.19
CA ARG A 30 8.46 -9.22 -6.56
C ARG A 30 9.85 -8.95 -7.16
N LYS A 31 9.92 -8.51 -8.42
CA LYS A 31 11.17 -8.02 -9.04
C LYS A 31 11.41 -6.55 -8.67
N ILE A 32 12.66 -6.18 -8.45
CA ILE A 32 13.06 -4.78 -8.29
C ILE A 32 12.84 -4.08 -9.64
N THR A 33 11.90 -3.14 -9.69
CA THR A 33 11.52 -2.44 -10.92
C THR A 33 11.34 -0.96 -10.58
N PRO A 34 12.41 -0.15 -10.65
CA PRO A 34 12.45 1.22 -10.10
C PRO A 34 11.29 2.11 -10.56
N PHE A 35 10.92 2.04 -11.84
CA PHE A 35 9.80 2.83 -12.38
C PHE A 35 8.44 2.46 -11.78
N ARG A 36 8.18 1.17 -11.56
CA ARG A 36 6.94 0.70 -10.94
C ARG A 36 6.93 1.01 -9.45
N ASP A 37 8.10 0.90 -8.82
CA ASP A 37 8.29 1.18 -7.40
C ASP A 37 8.08 2.67 -7.10
N LEU A 38 8.54 3.56 -7.97
CA LEU A 38 8.28 5.00 -7.86
C LEU A 38 6.78 5.32 -8.02
N LYS A 39 6.09 4.66 -8.95
CA LYS A 39 4.63 4.83 -9.12
C LYS A 39 3.87 4.34 -7.88
N ALA A 40 4.29 3.23 -7.29
CA ALA A 40 3.75 2.72 -6.04
C ALA A 40 4.01 3.69 -4.87
N LEU A 41 5.21 4.26 -4.79
CA LEU A 41 5.59 5.27 -3.79
C LEU A 41 4.67 6.50 -3.87
N CYS A 42 4.51 7.10 -5.06
CA CYS A 42 3.62 8.25 -5.24
C CYS A 42 2.17 7.93 -4.84
N LYS A 43 1.68 6.73 -5.16
CA LYS A 43 0.34 6.29 -4.77
C LYS A 43 0.21 6.14 -3.25
N LEU A 44 1.22 5.56 -2.60
CA LEU A 44 1.29 5.44 -1.13
C LEU A 44 1.34 6.80 -0.44
N ILE A 45 2.17 7.74 -0.91
CA ILE A 45 2.22 9.11 -0.39
C ILE A 45 0.83 9.77 -0.44
N HIS A 46 0.13 9.64 -1.58
CA HIS A 46 -1.21 10.20 -1.72
C HIS A 46 -2.22 9.56 -0.77
N ILE A 47 -2.14 8.23 -0.55
CA ILE A 47 -3.02 7.52 0.38
C ILE A 47 -2.73 7.96 1.82
N ILE A 48 -1.46 8.04 2.22
CA ILE A 48 -1.05 8.48 3.57
C ILE A 48 -1.50 9.92 3.81
N LEU A 49 -1.34 10.83 2.84
CA LEU A 49 -1.83 12.21 2.95
C LEU A 49 -3.35 12.30 3.12
N LYS A 50 -4.08 11.46 2.38
CA LYS A 50 -5.56 11.47 2.36
C LYS A 50 -6.15 10.88 3.63
N GLU A 51 -5.59 9.77 4.10
CA GLU A 51 -6.15 8.99 5.19
C GLU A 51 -5.48 9.27 6.53
N LYS A 52 -4.28 9.89 6.54
CA LYS A 52 -3.48 10.25 7.71
C LYS A 52 -3.38 9.13 8.75
N PRO A 53 -2.85 7.95 8.37
CA PRO A 53 -2.77 6.82 9.29
C PRO A 53 -1.76 7.08 10.42
N ASP A 54 -2.12 6.73 11.65
CA ASP A 54 -1.20 6.80 12.80
C ASP A 54 -0.12 5.70 12.76
N ILE A 55 -0.43 4.56 12.11
CA ILE A 55 0.43 3.38 12.07
C ILE A 55 0.45 2.82 10.64
N VAL A 56 1.66 2.61 10.12
CA VAL A 56 1.90 1.93 8.83
C VAL A 56 2.54 0.57 9.11
N HIS A 57 1.88 -0.51 8.69
CA HIS A 57 2.40 -1.88 8.84
C HIS A 57 2.65 -2.51 7.46
N THR A 58 3.84 -3.08 7.26
CA THR A 58 4.27 -3.65 5.98
C THR A 58 4.83 -5.05 6.19
N GLN A 59 4.40 -6.02 5.36
CA GLN A 59 4.83 -7.42 5.50
C GLN A 59 6.07 -7.78 4.67
N THR A 60 6.47 -6.97 3.69
CA THR A 60 7.64 -7.28 2.84
C THR A 60 8.73 -6.23 3.02
N PRO A 61 10.03 -6.60 2.97
CA PRO A 61 11.14 -5.66 3.15
C PRO A 61 11.11 -4.49 2.16
N LYS A 62 10.65 -4.75 0.92
CA LYS A 62 10.51 -3.73 -0.13
C LYS A 62 9.34 -2.78 0.14
N ALA A 63 8.18 -3.31 0.55
CA ALA A 63 7.05 -2.48 0.97
C ALA A 63 7.41 -1.65 2.21
N ASN A 64 8.25 -2.17 3.10
CA ASN A 64 8.73 -1.44 4.26
C ASN A 64 9.56 -0.22 3.84
N LEU A 65 10.53 -0.40 2.93
CA LEU A 65 11.31 0.71 2.42
C LEU A 65 10.44 1.78 1.75
N ILE A 66 9.54 1.38 0.85
CA ILE A 66 8.64 2.30 0.14
C ILE A 66 7.66 2.96 1.11
N GLY A 67 7.13 2.21 2.08
CA GLY A 67 6.19 2.71 3.10
C GLY A 67 6.83 3.70 4.06
N ILE A 68 8.06 3.45 4.51
CA ILE A 68 8.85 4.39 5.31
C ILE A 68 9.17 5.64 4.50
N LEU A 69 9.64 5.50 3.26
CA LEU A 69 9.91 6.65 2.38
C LEU A 69 8.64 7.47 2.15
N ALA A 70 7.50 6.80 1.93
CA ALA A 70 6.23 7.47 1.75
C ALA A 70 5.84 8.24 3.01
N ALA A 71 5.93 7.62 4.20
CA ALA A 71 5.61 8.24 5.49
C ALA A 71 6.58 9.36 5.88
N PHE A 72 7.86 9.27 5.51
CA PHE A 72 8.87 10.29 5.78
C PHE A 72 8.68 11.55 4.92
N CYS A 73 8.10 11.41 3.72
CA CYS A 73 7.83 12.54 2.83
C CYS A 73 6.59 13.35 3.22
N VAL A 74 5.85 12.97 4.26
CA VAL A 74 4.59 13.60 4.70
C VAL A 74 4.71 14.15 6.11
#